data_AF-A0A4U2ZT59-F1
#
_entry.id   AF-A0A4U2ZT59-F1
#
_cell.length_a   1.000
_cell.length_b   1.000
_cell.length_c   1.000
_cell.angle_alpha   90.00
_cell.angle_beta   90.00
_cell.angle_gamma   90.00
#
_symmetry.space_group_name_H-M   'P 1'
#
loop_
_entity.id
_entity.type
_entity.pdbx_description
1 polymer ?
#
loop_
_entity_poly.entity_id
_entity_poly.type
_entity_poly.pdbx_seq_one_letter_code
_entity_poly.pdbx_strand_id
1 'polypeptide(L)'
;YENWIATGWLPVLHIFEIPFYYIEYAIAQLGALQIYKQYKENPKQAIENYKKALSLGSSKPLTKVYEAAGIRFDFTGETVKELMLFVESELELLEQL
;
A
#
# COMPACT_ATOMS: atom_id res chain seq x y z
N TYR A 1 -14.13 27.35 -8.17
CA TYR A 1 -13.00 26.41 -8.20
C TYR A 1 -12.36 26.29 -6.82
N GLU A 2 -11.88 27.40 -6.22
CA GLU A 2 -11.30 27.42 -4.85
C GLU A 2 -12.22 26.85 -3.77
N ASN A 3 -13.52 27.19 -3.79
CA ASN A 3 -14.50 26.62 -2.86
C ASN A 3 -14.63 25.09 -2.96
N TRP A 4 -14.41 24.52 -4.14
CA TRP A 4 -14.50 23.07 -4.35
C TRP A 4 -13.30 22.34 -3.76
N ILE A 5 -12.10 22.92 -3.89
CA ILE A 5 -10.88 22.37 -3.25
C ILE A 5 -11.01 22.43 -1.72
N ALA A 6 -11.47 23.57 -1.19
CA ALA A 6 -11.62 23.76 0.26
C ALA A 6 -12.66 22.83 0.90
N THR A 7 -13.68 22.41 0.14
CA THR A 7 -14.78 21.57 0.63
C THR A 7 -14.75 20.13 0.13
N GLY A 8 -13.73 19.75 -0.65
CA GLY A 8 -13.63 18.42 -1.28
C GLY A 8 -13.52 17.24 -0.30
N TRP A 9 -13.25 17.52 0.98
CA TRP A 9 -13.26 16.52 2.05
C TRP A 9 -14.66 16.22 2.60
N LEU A 10 -15.62 17.14 2.47
CA LEU A 10 -17.00 16.96 2.94
C LEU A 10 -17.70 15.70 2.39
N PRO A 11 -17.55 15.32 1.11
CA PRO A 11 -18.15 14.08 0.62
C PRO A 11 -17.39 12.81 1.05
N VAL A 12 -16.24 12.91 1.72
CA VAL A 12 -15.48 11.73 2.16
C VAL A 12 -16.14 11.14 3.41
N LEU A 13 -17.02 10.16 3.18
CA LEU A 13 -17.82 9.48 4.21
C LEU A 13 -16.99 9.02 5.42
N HIS A 14 -15.80 8.45 5.17
CA HIS A 14 -14.91 7.93 6.22
C HIS A 14 -14.54 8.98 7.26
N ILE A 15 -14.52 10.27 6.94
CA ILE A 15 -14.23 11.33 7.91
C ILE A 15 -15.35 11.42 8.97
N PHE A 16 -16.59 11.13 8.59
CA PHE A 16 -17.77 11.31 9.45
C PHE A 16 -18.25 10.01 10.09
N GLU A 17 -18.19 8.89 9.36
CA GLU A 17 -18.72 7.61 9.85
C GLU A 17 -17.69 6.72 10.53
N ILE A 18 -16.42 6.77 10.10
CA ILE A 18 -15.35 5.89 10.60
C ILE A 18 -14.05 6.70 10.80
N PRO A 19 -13.95 7.51 11.87
CA PRO A 19 -12.82 8.39 12.10
C PRO A 19 -11.47 7.66 12.00
N PHE A 20 -10.49 8.34 11.40
CA PHE A 20 -9.13 7.85 11.16
C PHE A 20 -8.97 6.66 10.20
N TYR A 21 -10.04 5.99 9.76
CA TYR A 21 -9.93 4.83 8.86
C TYR A 21 -9.23 5.16 7.53
N TYR A 22 -9.35 6.40 7.05
CA TYR A 22 -8.79 6.77 5.75
C TYR A 22 -7.26 6.60 5.66
N ILE A 23 -6.53 6.67 6.79
CA ILE A 23 -5.07 6.43 6.81
C ILE A 23 -4.72 4.98 6.49
N GLU A 24 -5.63 4.04 6.76
CA GLU A 24 -5.40 2.62 6.51
C GLU A 24 -5.23 2.34 5.01
N TYR A 25 -5.87 3.13 4.13
CA TYR A 25 -5.62 3.05 2.69
C TYR A 25 -4.17 3.40 2.32
N ALA A 26 -3.59 4.42 2.95
CA ALA A 26 -2.19 4.78 2.69
C ALA A 26 -1.24 3.68 3.20
N ILE A 27 -1.49 3.15 4.39
CA ILE A 27 -0.73 2.03 4.95
C ILE A 27 -0.84 0.81 4.04
N ALA A 28 -2.06 0.41 3.67
CA ALA A 28 -2.31 -0.73 2.79
C ALA A 28 -1.69 -0.54 1.40
N GLN A 29 -1.72 0.67 0.85
CA GLN A 29 -1.11 0.99 -0.44
C GLN A 29 0.41 0.80 -0.39
N LEU A 30 1.09 1.28 0.66
CA LEU A 30 2.53 1.07 0.82
C LEU A 30 2.87 -0.42 0.98
N GLY A 31 2.04 -1.19 1.67
CA GLY A 31 2.17 -2.65 1.71
C GLY A 31 1.98 -3.30 0.34
N ALA A 32 0.94 -2.90 -0.40
CA ALA A 32 0.65 -3.43 -1.74
C ALA A 32 1.77 -3.13 -2.74
N LEU A 33 2.35 -1.93 -2.72
CA LEU A 33 3.49 -1.58 -3.56
C LEU A 33 4.74 -2.42 -3.26
N GLN A 34 4.99 -2.74 -1.99
CA GLN A 34 6.08 -3.65 -1.62
C GLN A 34 5.83 -5.09 -2.15
N ILE A 35 4.60 -5.58 -2.07
CA ILE A 35 4.23 -6.89 -2.65
C ILE A 35 4.36 -6.85 -4.17
N TYR A 36 3.97 -5.75 -4.81
CA TYR A 36 4.12 -5.58 -6.25
C TYR A 36 5.59 -5.59 -6.67
N LYS A 37 6.45 -4.84 -5.96
CA LYS A 37 7.90 -4.86 -6.18
C LYS A 37 8.47 -6.27 -6.01
N GLN A 38 8.10 -6.96 -4.93
CA GLN A 38 8.49 -8.36 -4.69
C GLN A 38 8.04 -9.28 -5.83
N TYR A 39 6.84 -9.06 -6.40
CA TYR A 39 6.33 -9.83 -7.53
C TYR A 39 7.14 -9.60 -8.81
N LYS A 40 7.58 -8.36 -9.07
CA LYS A 40 8.46 -8.04 -10.21
C LYS A 40 9.83 -8.73 -10.09
N GLU A 41 10.34 -8.90 -8.88
CA GLU A 41 11.62 -9.57 -8.61
C GLU A 41 11.51 -11.11 -8.61
N ASN A 42 10.50 -11.67 -7.93
CA ASN A 42 10.26 -13.11 -7.86
C ASN A 42 8.76 -13.41 -7.70
N PRO A 43 8.04 -13.65 -8.83
CA PRO A 43 6.60 -13.85 -8.83
C PRO A 43 6.15 -15.02 -7.95
N LYS A 44 6.88 -16.14 -7.97
CA LYS A 44 6.50 -17.35 -7.23
C LYS A 44 6.57 -17.10 -5.72
N GLN A 45 7.68 -16.54 -5.25
CA GLN A 45 7.85 -16.22 -3.83
C GLN A 45 6.83 -15.17 -3.37
N ALA A 46 6.54 -14.16 -4.19
CA ALA A 46 5.58 -13.12 -3.85
C ALA A 46 4.17 -13.68 -3.63
N ILE A 47 3.71 -14.57 -4.51
CA ILE A 47 2.40 -15.21 -4.37
C ILE A 47 2.36 -16.16 -3.17
N GLU A 48 3.43 -16.89 -2.89
CA GLU A 48 3.53 -17.74 -1.70
C GLU A 48 3.45 -16.91 -0.40
N ASN A 49 4.20 -15.81 -0.32
CA ASN A 49 4.18 -14.87 0.80
C ASN A 49 2.79 -14.24 0.98
N TYR A 50 2.18 -13.78 -0.12
CA TYR A 50 0.84 -13.20 -0.09
C TYR A 50 -0.21 -14.18 0.45
N LYS A 51 -0.20 -15.44 -0.02
CA LYS A 51 -1.10 -16.48 0.50
C LYS A 51 -0.86 -16.77 1.97
N LYS A 52 0.40 -16.78 2.40
CA LYS A 52 0.77 -16.96 3.82
C LYS A 52 0.25 -15.81 4.68
N ALA A 53 0.32 -14.57 4.21
CA ALA A 53 -0.24 -13.42 4.93
C ALA A 53 -1.77 -13.49 5.01
N LEU A 54 -2.44 -13.81 3.90
CA LEU A 54 -3.91 -13.95 3.86
C LEU A 54 -4.44 -15.02 4.80
N SER A 55 -3.73 -16.15 4.94
CA SER A 55 -4.16 -17.25 5.82
C SER A 55 -4.15 -16.88 7.31
N LEU A 56 -3.47 -15.79 7.69
CA LEU A 56 -3.50 -15.29 9.07
C LEU A 56 -4.83 -14.59 9.40
N GLY A 57 -5.53 -14.02 8.41
CA GLY A 57 -6.73 -13.21 8.63
C GLY A 57 -6.53 -12.16 9.72
N SER A 58 -7.52 -12.02 10.62
CA SER A 58 -7.44 -11.15 11.80
C SER A 58 -6.83 -11.82 13.05
N SER A 59 -6.26 -13.02 12.92
CA SER A 59 -5.72 -13.77 14.07
C SER A 59 -4.37 -13.24 14.57
N LYS A 60 -3.73 -12.33 13.84
CA LYS A 60 -2.41 -11.76 14.15
C LYS A 60 -2.41 -10.23 13.99
N PRO A 61 -1.53 -9.53 14.73
CA PRO A 61 -1.32 -8.10 14.52
C PRO A 61 -0.84 -7.80 13.10
N LEU A 62 -1.16 -6.60 12.60
CA LEU A 62 -0.81 -6.17 11.24
C LEU A 62 0.69 -6.29 10.93
N THR A 63 1.56 -5.98 11.89
CA THR A 63 3.02 -6.13 11.73
C THR A 63 3.43 -7.57 11.41
N LYS A 64 2.73 -8.56 11.97
CA LYS A 64 2.95 -9.99 11.68
C LYS A 64 2.37 -10.41 10.33
N VAL A 65 1.30 -9.77 9.88
CA VAL A 65 0.76 -9.96 8.52
C VAL A 65 1.76 -9.43 7.48
N TYR A 66 2.36 -8.26 7.72
CA TYR A 66 3.41 -7.69 6.88
C TYR A 66 4.66 -8.59 6.81
N GLU A 67 5.13 -9.05 7.98
CA GLU A 67 6.25 -9.99 8.07
C GLU A 67 5.97 -11.29 7.28
N ALA A 68 4.75 -11.83 7.39
CA ALA A 68 4.34 -13.03 6.65
C ALA A 68 4.27 -12.81 5.13
N ALA A 69 3.94 -11.60 4.69
CA ALA A 69 3.99 -11.17 3.29
C ALA A 69 5.42 -10.87 2.81
N GLY A 70 6.43 -10.95 3.68
CA GLY A 70 7.82 -10.64 3.34
C GLY A 70 8.03 -9.15 3.00
N ILE A 71 7.23 -8.27 3.61
CA ILE A 71 7.30 -6.82 3.44
C ILE A 71 7.56 -6.13 4.78
N ARG A 72 7.97 -4.87 4.75
CA ARG A 72 8.33 -4.10 5.94
C ARG A 72 7.16 -3.24 6.39
N PHE A 73 6.83 -3.31 7.68
CA PHE A 73 5.92 -2.36 8.32
C PHE A 73 6.71 -1.08 8.66
N ASP A 74 7.05 -0.34 7.62
CA ASP A 74 7.92 0.83 7.68
C ASP A 74 7.35 1.94 6.79
N PHE A 75 7.21 3.12 7.36
CA PHE A 75 6.62 4.30 6.73
C PHE A 75 7.58 5.49 6.76
N THR A 76 8.88 5.26 6.93
CA THR A 76 9.86 6.34 6.85
C THR A 76 9.90 6.96 5.46
N GLY A 77 10.41 8.19 5.37
CA GLY A 77 10.55 8.88 4.10
C GLY A 77 11.43 8.11 3.10
N GLU A 78 12.42 7.36 3.60
CA GLU A 78 13.28 6.51 2.78
C GLU A 78 12.49 5.38 2.12
N THR A 79 11.68 4.64 2.88
CA THR A 79 10.84 3.56 2.33
C THR A 79 9.79 4.10 1.36
N VAL A 80 9.16 5.24 1.67
CA VAL A 80 8.22 5.88 0.73
C VAL A 80 8.93 6.28 -0.57
N LYS A 81 10.11 6.90 -0.48
CA LYS A 81 10.89 7.29 -1.66
C LYS A 81 11.29 6.09 -2.51
N GLU A 82 11.74 4.99 -1.90
CA GLU A 82 12.07 3.74 -2.60
C GLU A 82 10.87 3.25 -3.43
N LEU A 83 9.67 3.24 -2.84
CA LEU A 83 8.46 2.76 -3.51
C LEU A 83 7.98 3.72 -4.60
N MET A 84 8.10 5.03 -4.42
CA MET A 84 7.72 6.00 -5.45
C MET A 84 8.64 5.91 -6.68
N LEU A 85 9.96 5.75 -6.48
CA LEU A 85 10.91 5.53 -7.57
C LEU A 85 10.59 4.24 -8.34
N PHE A 86 10.21 3.18 -7.62
CA PHE A 86 9.77 1.94 -8.26
C PHE A 86 8.51 2.16 -9.11
N VAL A 87 7.48 2.84 -8.59
CA VAL A 87 6.26 3.14 -9.35
C VAL A 87 6.54 4.00 -10.57
N GLU A 88 7.38 5.03 -10.44
CA GLU A 88 7.81 5.88 -11.55
C GLU A 88 8.43 5.04 -12.67
N SER A 89 9.36 4.14 -12.34
CA SER A 89 9.97 3.23 -13.33
C SER A 89 8.97 2.32 -14.03
N GLU A 90 7.92 1.87 -13.32
CA GLU A 90 6.89 1.02 -13.90
C GLU A 90 5.95 1.81 -14.83
N LEU A 91 5.68 3.08 -14.52
CA LEU A 91 4.91 3.97 -15.38
C LEU A 91 5.68 4.33 -16.66
N GLU A 92 6.98 4.63 -16.55
CA GLU A 92 7.83 4.91 -17.71
C GLU A 92 7.86 3.73 -18.71
N LEU A 93 7.89 2.50 -18.21
CA LEU A 93 7.80 1.29 -19.05
C LEU A 93 6.47 1.19 -19.79
N LEU A 94 5.37 1.66 -19.20
CA LEU A 94 4.05 1.64 -19.84
C LEU A 94 3.91 2.74 -20.89
N GLU A 95 4.51 3.91 -20.68
CA GLU A 95 4.48 5.02 -21.64
C GLU A 95 5.34 4.76 -22.89
N GLN A 96 6.27 3.81 -22.81
CA GLN A 96 7.10 3.37 -23.94
C GLN A 96 6.44 2.31 -24.83
N LEU A 97 5.26 1.80 -24.46
CA LEU A 97 4.44 0.87 -25.25
C LEU A 97 3.49 1.60 -26.20
#